data_AF-A0AAD6RGW1-F1
#
_entry.id   AF-A0AAD6RGW1-F1
#
_cell.length_a   1.000
_cell.length_b   1.000
_cell.length_c   1.000
_cell.angle_alpha   90.00
_cell.angle_beta   90.00
_cell.angle_gamma   90.00
#
_symmetry.space_group_name_H-M   'P 1'
#
loop_
_entity.id
_entity.type
_entity.pdbx_description
1 polymer ?
#
loop_
_entity_poly.entity_id
_entity_poly.type
_entity_poly.pdbx_seq_one_letter_code
_entity_poly.pdbx_strand_id
1 'polypeptide(L)'
;MEDAMVLLQTGKRLTTAAFRRQSISWSEDSFSLSNFPISSDISTLTAPPSPPRNLTESESVTQLLAHIKLLLRRRTAALAALDAGLYSEAIRHFTKILEGRRGAPQGFLAECYMHRAYAYKASGRIAESIADCNKTLALEPACIQALDTRASLLETIRCLPDCLHDLEHLKLLYNSILRDRKLPGPAWKRHKVRYREIPGKLCALTTKIQELKKRVASGETRNVDYYALIGLRRGCSRSELERAHLLLSLRHKPDKSISFVERCEFANDTDLESVKDRAKMSALLLYRLLQKGYSNVMSTIMDEEAAEKQRKKAAAAALQAAIQTQQTTQNAIKESNPSAVEISGPNRINSSENKVASASSGSNTASVFQGVFCRDLAAVGNLLSQAGFNRPLAVKFEALSC
;
A
#
# COMPACT_ATOMS: atom_id res chain seq x y z
N MET A 1 11.54 -14.84 -23.20
CA MET A 1 10.70 -14.65 -22.00
C MET A 1 10.27 -13.19 -21.86
N GLU A 2 11.18 -12.24 -22.08
CA GLU A 2 10.89 -10.80 -22.14
C GLU A 2 9.89 -10.45 -23.24
N ASP A 3 10.05 -11.00 -24.46
CA ASP A 3 9.09 -10.80 -25.55
C ASP A 3 7.68 -11.31 -25.21
N ALA A 4 7.58 -12.41 -24.46
CA ALA A 4 6.30 -12.94 -24.00
C ALA A 4 5.64 -12.01 -22.98
N MET A 5 6.43 -11.34 -22.11
CA MET A 5 5.91 -10.32 -21.20
C MET A 5 5.44 -9.06 -21.95
N VAL A 6 6.16 -8.64 -22.99
CA VAL A 6 5.76 -7.52 -23.85
C VAL A 6 4.47 -7.85 -24.61
N LEU A 7 4.35 -9.07 -25.15
CA LEU A 7 3.11 -9.55 -25.79
C LEU A 7 1.93 -9.63 -24.80
N LEU A 8 2.18 -10.03 -23.55
CA LEU A 8 1.14 -10.08 -22.52
C LEU A 8 0.71 -8.68 -22.05
N GLN A 9 1.64 -7.72 -21.92
CA GLN A 9 1.32 -6.33 -21.60
C GLN A 9 0.58 -5.63 -22.75
N THR A 10 1.00 -5.86 -23.99
CA THR A 10 0.30 -5.32 -25.18
C THR A 10 -1.08 -5.96 -25.31
N GLY A 11 -1.20 -7.27 -25.09
CA GLY A 11 -2.48 -7.98 -25.01
C GLY A 11 -3.42 -7.37 -23.97
N LYS A 12 -2.93 -7.09 -22.75
CA LYS A 12 -3.70 -6.39 -21.69
C LYS A 12 -4.13 -4.98 -22.08
N ARG A 13 -3.24 -4.21 -22.73
CA ARG A 13 -3.56 -2.85 -23.22
C ARG A 13 -4.62 -2.90 -24.32
N LEU A 14 -4.52 -3.85 -25.24
CA LEU A 14 -5.45 -4.05 -26.34
C LEU A 14 -6.81 -4.54 -25.86
N THR A 15 -6.87 -5.46 -24.88
CA THR A 15 -8.16 -5.86 -24.26
C THR A 15 -8.79 -4.71 -23.50
N THR A 16 -8.00 -3.91 -22.77
CA THR A 16 -8.51 -2.70 -22.10
C THR A 16 -9.03 -1.68 -23.12
N ALA A 17 -8.33 -1.49 -24.25
CA ALA A 17 -8.77 -0.62 -25.33
C ALA A 17 -10.00 -1.17 -26.07
N ALA A 18 -10.08 -2.49 -26.29
CA ALA A 18 -11.22 -3.16 -26.87
C ALA A 18 -12.45 -3.09 -25.95
N PHE A 19 -12.28 -3.20 -24.63
CA PHE A 19 -13.34 -2.99 -23.65
C PHE A 19 -13.85 -1.54 -23.66
N ARG A 20 -12.95 -0.56 -23.82
CA ARG A 20 -13.34 0.85 -24.06
C ARG A 20 -14.10 1.01 -25.37
N ARG A 21 -13.71 0.31 -26.44
CA ARG A 21 -14.40 0.33 -27.74
C ARG A 21 -15.75 -0.37 -27.69
N GLN A 22 -15.87 -1.50 -26.98
CA GLN A 22 -17.15 -2.18 -26.75
C GLN A 22 -18.09 -1.36 -25.86
N SER A 23 -17.55 -0.58 -24.90
CA SER A 23 -18.37 0.38 -24.15
C SER A 23 -18.86 1.56 -24.99
N ILE A 24 -18.34 1.73 -26.22
CA ILE A 24 -18.76 2.73 -27.20
C ILE A 24 -19.64 2.08 -28.29
N SER A 25 -19.44 0.80 -28.63
CA SER A 25 -20.13 0.10 -29.73
C SER A 25 -21.44 -0.59 -29.34
N TRP A 26 -21.82 -0.58 -28.05
CA TRP A 26 -23.18 -0.88 -27.60
C TRP A 26 -23.89 0.47 -27.39
N SER A 27 -24.12 1.16 -28.50
CA SER A 27 -24.82 2.43 -28.55
C SER A 27 -26.31 2.24 -28.27
N GLU A 28 -26.70 2.37 -27.01
CA GLU A 28 -27.94 3.05 -26.64
C GLU A 28 -27.59 4.50 -26.27
N ASP A 29 -26.80 5.13 -27.16
CA ASP A 29 -26.24 6.46 -27.01
C ASP A 29 -26.71 7.30 -28.21
N SER A 30 -27.83 7.99 -28.05
CA SER A 30 -28.02 9.29 -28.70
C SER A 30 -27.50 10.35 -27.73
N PHE A 31 -26.18 10.58 -27.70
CA PHE A 31 -25.60 11.67 -26.95
C PHE A 31 -25.61 12.94 -27.80
N SER A 32 -26.64 13.79 -27.60
CA SER A 32 -26.55 15.20 -28.01
C SER A 32 -25.73 15.96 -26.98
N LEU A 33 -24.43 16.06 -27.24
CA LEU A 33 -23.53 17.00 -26.58
C LEU A 33 -23.72 18.38 -27.22
N SER A 34 -24.74 19.11 -26.81
CA SER A 34 -24.83 20.54 -27.09
C SER A 34 -24.79 21.33 -25.78
N ASN A 35 -23.67 22.02 -25.59
CA ASN A 35 -23.40 23.12 -24.65
C ASN A 35 -23.12 22.75 -23.18
N PHE A 36 -21.84 22.51 -22.89
CA PHE A 36 -21.26 22.84 -21.60
C PHE A 36 -20.87 24.32 -21.56
N PRO A 37 -21.26 25.08 -20.51
CA PRO A 37 -20.40 26.09 -19.97
C PRO A 37 -19.84 25.62 -18.62
N ILE A 38 -18.52 25.51 -18.57
CA ILE A 38 -17.74 25.43 -17.33
C ILE A 38 -17.77 26.84 -16.74
N SER A 39 -18.39 27.01 -15.57
CA SER A 39 -18.21 28.23 -14.79
C SER A 39 -17.35 27.89 -13.56
N SER A 40 -16.06 28.17 -13.71
CA SER A 40 -15.17 28.54 -12.61
C SER A 40 -14.02 29.36 -13.20
N ASP A 41 -14.07 30.66 -12.90
CA ASP A 41 -12.95 31.52 -12.51
C ASP A 41 -12.53 32.71 -13.40
N ILE A 42 -12.61 33.87 -12.75
CA ILE A 42 -11.75 35.07 -12.80
C ILE A 42 -11.98 36.09 -13.95
N SER A 43 -12.70 37.15 -13.56
CA SER A 43 -12.41 38.58 -13.79
C SER A 43 -11.85 39.03 -15.15
N THR A 44 -12.73 39.50 -16.03
CA THR A 44 -12.52 40.76 -16.79
C THR A 44 -13.88 41.43 -17.02
N LEU A 45 -13.90 42.74 -16.82
CA LEU A 45 -15.06 43.63 -16.80
C LEU A 45 -15.85 43.63 -18.12
N THR A 46 -17.14 43.98 -18.02
CA THR A 46 -18.13 44.34 -19.07
C THR A 46 -18.90 43.22 -19.81
N ALA A 47 -19.96 42.70 -19.17
CA ALA A 47 -21.20 42.26 -19.82
C ALA A 47 -22.33 42.11 -18.76
N PRO A 48 -23.62 42.38 -19.09
CA PRO A 48 -24.71 42.39 -18.11
C PRO A 48 -25.08 40.97 -17.66
N PRO A 49 -25.67 40.80 -16.45
CA PRO A 49 -25.95 39.49 -15.89
C PRO A 49 -27.15 38.84 -16.58
N SER A 50 -26.92 37.76 -17.32
CA SER A 50 -28.00 36.86 -17.75
C SER A 50 -28.52 36.05 -16.55
N PRO A 51 -29.84 35.83 -16.41
CA PRO A 51 -30.41 35.09 -15.28
C PRO A 51 -29.98 33.60 -15.32
N PRO A 52 -29.96 32.90 -14.17
CA PRO A 52 -29.61 31.48 -14.13
C PRO A 52 -30.63 30.69 -14.96
N ARG A 53 -30.14 29.95 -15.97
CA ARG A 53 -30.96 28.99 -16.71
C ARG A 53 -31.39 27.89 -15.73
N ASN A 54 -32.66 27.91 -15.33
CA ASN A 54 -33.29 26.77 -14.66
C ASN A 54 -33.24 25.58 -15.62
N LEU A 55 -32.50 24.52 -15.27
CA LEU A 55 -32.51 23.26 -16.01
C LEU A 55 -33.96 22.77 -16.09
N THR A 56 -34.43 22.43 -17.29
CA THR A 56 -35.77 21.86 -17.43
C THR A 56 -35.80 20.49 -16.73
N GLU A 57 -36.91 20.11 -16.10
CA GLU A 57 -37.04 18.85 -15.35
C GLU A 57 -36.68 17.61 -16.20
N SER A 58 -36.87 17.70 -17.52
CA SER A 58 -36.42 16.68 -18.47
C SER A 58 -34.89 16.55 -18.58
N GLU A 59 -34.17 17.68 -18.59
CA GLU A 59 -32.70 17.71 -18.62
C GLU A 59 -32.09 17.19 -17.31
N SER A 60 -32.75 17.41 -16.17
CA SER A 60 -32.28 16.89 -14.88
C SER A 60 -32.46 15.37 -14.76
N VAL A 61 -33.59 14.83 -15.24
CA VAL A 61 -33.88 13.39 -15.26
C VAL A 61 -32.93 12.66 -16.21
N THR A 62 -32.71 13.19 -17.42
CA THR A 62 -31.76 12.60 -18.38
C THR A 62 -30.34 12.59 -17.83
N GLN A 63 -29.91 13.67 -17.15
CA GLN A 63 -28.60 13.74 -16.51
C GLN A 63 -28.47 12.75 -15.34
N LEU A 64 -29.51 12.57 -14.53
CA LEU A 64 -29.54 11.57 -13.46
C LEU A 64 -29.46 10.15 -14.02
N LEU A 65 -30.23 9.84 -15.06
CA LEU A 65 -30.20 8.53 -15.73
C LEU A 65 -28.82 8.24 -16.32
N ALA A 66 -28.19 9.22 -16.97
CA ALA A 66 -26.83 9.08 -17.49
C ALA A 66 -25.82 8.80 -16.36
N HIS A 67 -25.97 9.48 -15.21
CA HIS A 67 -25.14 9.24 -14.04
C HIS A 67 -25.32 7.83 -13.45
N ILE A 68 -26.56 7.37 -13.30
CA ILE A 68 -26.87 6.02 -12.83
C ILE A 68 -26.26 4.97 -13.77
N LYS A 69 -26.46 5.12 -15.09
CA LYS A 69 -25.85 4.25 -16.10
C LYS A 69 -24.32 4.23 -15.98
N LEU A 70 -23.68 5.39 -15.78
CA LEU A 70 -22.23 5.48 -15.58
C LEU A 70 -21.76 4.70 -14.34
N LEU A 71 -22.44 4.87 -13.21
CA LEU A 71 -22.12 4.16 -11.96
C LEU A 71 -22.25 2.64 -12.13
N LEU A 72 -23.33 2.18 -12.77
CA LEU A 72 -23.56 0.76 -13.03
C LEU A 72 -22.52 0.16 -14.00
N ARG A 73 -22.20 0.86 -15.10
CA ARG A 73 -21.13 0.45 -16.04
C ARG A 73 -19.76 0.38 -15.34
N ARG A 74 -19.46 1.33 -14.46
CA ARG A 74 -18.18 1.33 -13.72
C ARG A 74 -18.14 0.23 -12.66
N ARG A 75 -19.25 -0.02 -11.96
CA ARG A 75 -19.37 -1.09 -10.97
C ARG A 75 -19.22 -2.47 -11.61
N THR A 76 -19.89 -2.71 -12.73
CA THR A 76 -19.77 -3.98 -13.48
C THR A 76 -18.34 -4.22 -13.95
N ALA A 77 -17.65 -3.19 -14.47
CA ALA A 77 -16.24 -3.29 -14.80
C ALA A 77 -15.35 -3.59 -13.57
N ALA A 78 -15.67 -2.98 -12.42
CA ALA A 78 -14.95 -3.22 -11.17
C ALA A 78 -15.12 -4.66 -10.66
N LEU A 79 -16.33 -5.22 -10.74
CA LEU A 79 -16.63 -6.59 -10.37
C LEU A 79 -15.96 -7.58 -11.33
N ALA A 80 -16.02 -7.33 -12.64
CA ALA A 80 -15.30 -8.17 -13.62
C ALA A 80 -13.79 -8.18 -13.36
N ALA A 81 -13.20 -7.04 -12.97
CA ALA A 81 -11.79 -6.96 -12.58
C ALA A 81 -11.49 -7.74 -11.28
N LEU A 82 -12.42 -7.74 -10.31
CA LEU A 82 -12.30 -8.57 -9.10
C LEU A 82 -12.32 -10.06 -9.43
N ASP A 83 -13.28 -10.49 -10.24
CA ASP A 83 -13.44 -11.89 -10.63
C ASP A 83 -12.23 -12.38 -11.46
N ALA A 84 -11.63 -11.49 -12.24
CA ALA A 84 -10.38 -11.74 -12.98
C ALA A 84 -9.11 -11.66 -12.12
N GLY A 85 -9.21 -11.37 -10.81
CA GLY A 85 -8.06 -11.23 -9.91
C GLY A 85 -7.20 -9.98 -10.13
N LEU A 86 -7.67 -9.01 -10.93
CA LEU A 86 -7.01 -7.74 -11.20
C LEU A 86 -7.34 -6.71 -10.12
N TYR A 87 -6.83 -6.95 -8.91
CA TYR A 87 -7.21 -6.18 -7.72
C TYR A 87 -6.90 -4.68 -7.81
N SER A 88 -5.77 -4.30 -8.42
CA SER A 88 -5.39 -2.89 -8.61
C SER A 88 -6.40 -2.13 -9.49
N GLU A 89 -6.85 -2.74 -10.60
CA GLU A 89 -7.85 -2.15 -11.48
C GLU A 89 -9.22 -2.08 -10.80
N ALA A 90 -9.62 -3.13 -10.07
CA ALA A 90 -10.84 -3.12 -9.28
C ALA A 90 -10.83 -1.95 -8.27
N ILE A 91 -9.73 -1.79 -7.51
CA ILE A 91 -9.54 -0.68 -6.56
C ILE A 91 -9.67 0.66 -7.27
N ARG A 92 -9.08 0.82 -8.45
CA ARG A 92 -9.16 2.06 -9.25
C ARG A 92 -10.59 2.37 -9.66
N HIS A 93 -11.33 1.37 -10.18
CA HIS A 93 -12.73 1.54 -10.58
C HIS A 93 -13.62 1.92 -9.40
N PHE A 94 -13.53 1.20 -8.27
CA PHE A 94 -14.30 1.53 -7.07
C PHE A 94 -13.92 2.89 -6.50
N THR A 95 -12.64 3.25 -6.47
CA THR A 95 -12.20 4.56 -6.00
C THR A 95 -12.81 5.69 -6.84
N LYS A 96 -12.89 5.53 -8.16
CA LYS A 96 -13.56 6.51 -9.02
C LYS A 96 -15.07 6.60 -8.82
N ILE A 97 -15.73 5.54 -8.38
CA ILE A 97 -17.14 5.60 -7.95
C ILE A 97 -17.25 6.42 -6.67
N LEU A 98 -16.41 6.09 -5.68
CA LEU A 98 -16.46 6.65 -4.34
C LEU A 98 -15.98 8.12 -4.28
N GLU A 99 -15.10 8.54 -5.20
CA GLU A 99 -14.60 9.92 -5.37
C GLU A 99 -15.38 10.70 -6.43
N GLY A 100 -16.55 10.21 -6.86
CA GLY A 100 -17.43 10.93 -7.76
C GLY A 100 -17.89 12.27 -7.15
N ARG A 101 -18.12 13.27 -8.02
CA ARG A 101 -18.65 14.59 -7.61
C ARG A 101 -20.13 14.55 -7.24
N ARG A 102 -20.89 13.63 -7.81
CA ARG A 102 -22.31 13.43 -7.50
C ARG A 102 -22.45 12.34 -6.45
N GLY A 103 -23.43 12.51 -5.58
CA GLY A 103 -23.78 11.53 -4.56
C GLY A 103 -24.25 10.21 -5.16
N ALA A 104 -24.29 9.19 -4.33
CA ALA A 104 -24.92 7.92 -4.66
C ALA A 104 -25.65 7.35 -3.44
N PRO A 105 -26.64 6.46 -3.66
CA PRO A 105 -27.39 5.86 -2.57
C PRO A 105 -26.50 5.16 -1.55
N GLN A 106 -26.81 5.33 -0.27
CA GLN A 106 -26.09 4.72 0.87
C GLN A 106 -25.76 3.24 0.66
N GLY A 107 -26.75 2.41 0.32
CA GLY A 107 -26.55 0.96 0.14
C GLY A 107 -25.61 0.62 -1.02
N PHE A 108 -25.66 1.42 -2.10
CA PHE A 108 -24.77 1.27 -3.24
C PHE A 108 -23.31 1.59 -2.86
N LEU A 109 -23.09 2.65 -2.08
CA LEU A 109 -21.77 3.02 -1.60
C LEU A 109 -21.20 2.01 -0.61
N ALA A 110 -22.03 1.50 0.31
CA ALA A 110 -21.65 0.44 1.25
C ALA A 110 -21.15 -0.81 0.51
N GLU A 111 -21.85 -1.24 -0.55
CA GLU A 111 -21.40 -2.35 -1.40
C GLU A 111 -20.08 -2.05 -2.12
N CYS A 112 -19.92 -0.83 -2.66
CA CYS A 112 -18.67 -0.42 -3.31
C CYS A 112 -17.48 -0.42 -2.35
N TYR A 113 -17.67 0.06 -1.11
CA TYR A 113 -16.66 -0.02 -0.06
C TYR A 113 -16.33 -1.47 0.27
N MET A 114 -17.32 -2.35 0.41
CA MET A 114 -17.08 -3.77 0.69
C MET A 114 -16.30 -4.49 -0.42
N HIS A 115 -16.66 -4.26 -1.68
CA HIS A 115 -15.93 -4.87 -2.79
C HIS A 115 -14.51 -4.31 -2.91
N ARG A 116 -14.30 -3.02 -2.61
CA ARG A 116 -12.95 -2.45 -2.55
C ARG A 116 -12.14 -2.98 -1.37
N ALA A 117 -12.77 -3.20 -0.21
CA ALA A 117 -12.15 -3.86 0.93
C ALA A 117 -11.69 -5.27 0.55
N TYR A 118 -12.53 -6.06 -0.12
CA TYR A 118 -12.13 -7.37 -0.62
C TYR A 118 -10.91 -7.30 -1.57
N ALA A 119 -10.89 -6.34 -2.50
CA ALA A 119 -9.74 -6.11 -3.37
C ALA A 119 -8.47 -5.77 -2.57
N TYR A 120 -8.58 -4.92 -1.55
CA TYR A 120 -7.47 -4.58 -0.66
C TYR A 120 -6.96 -5.79 0.12
N LYS A 121 -7.85 -6.56 0.73
CA LYS A 121 -7.53 -7.82 1.41
C LYS A 121 -6.76 -8.76 0.49
N ALA A 122 -7.26 -8.99 -0.73
CA ALA A 122 -6.61 -9.88 -1.70
C ALA A 122 -5.24 -9.35 -2.18
N SER A 123 -5.05 -8.03 -2.18
CA SER A 123 -3.75 -7.39 -2.46
C SER A 123 -2.79 -7.32 -1.27
N GLY A 124 -3.17 -7.84 -0.09
CA GLY A 124 -2.36 -7.78 1.14
C GLY A 124 -2.37 -6.42 1.85
N ARG A 125 -3.23 -5.49 1.43
CA ARG A 125 -3.36 -4.13 1.98
C ARG A 125 -4.36 -4.11 3.14
N ILE A 126 -3.93 -4.62 4.29
CA ILE A 126 -4.79 -4.89 5.45
C ILE A 126 -5.39 -3.62 6.03
N ALA A 127 -4.58 -2.58 6.29
CA ALA A 127 -5.05 -1.33 6.88
C ALA A 127 -6.14 -0.65 6.04
N GLU A 128 -5.96 -0.58 4.71
CA GLU A 128 -6.98 -0.01 3.83
C GLU A 128 -8.24 -0.86 3.75
N SER A 129 -8.10 -2.19 3.80
CA SER A 129 -9.25 -3.09 3.86
C SER A 129 -10.06 -2.88 5.14
N ILE A 130 -9.42 -2.76 6.30
CA ILE A 130 -10.10 -2.46 7.58
C ILE A 130 -10.81 -1.11 7.49
N ALA A 131 -10.17 -0.09 6.91
CA ALA A 131 -10.77 1.23 6.77
C ALA A 131 -12.05 1.23 5.92
N ASP A 132 -12.09 0.45 4.83
CA ASP A 132 -13.29 0.33 4.00
C ASP A 132 -14.37 -0.55 4.67
N CYS A 133 -14.01 -1.58 5.44
CA CYS A 133 -14.95 -2.29 6.30
C CYS A 133 -15.57 -1.35 7.35
N ASN A 134 -14.78 -0.48 7.97
CA ASN A 134 -15.25 0.52 8.94
C ASN A 134 -16.27 1.48 8.31
N LYS A 135 -16.00 1.99 7.11
CA LYS A 135 -16.95 2.83 6.36
C LYS A 135 -18.22 2.09 6.02
N THR A 136 -18.12 0.82 5.62
CA THR A 136 -19.29 -0.01 5.36
C THR A 136 -20.14 -0.16 6.63
N LEU A 137 -19.53 -0.44 7.78
CA LEU A 137 -20.26 -0.60 9.05
C LEU A 137 -20.81 0.73 9.60
N ALA A 138 -20.20 1.86 9.26
CA ALA A 138 -20.75 3.18 9.51
C ALA A 138 -21.99 3.45 8.63
N LEU A 139 -22.05 2.93 7.41
CA LEU A 139 -23.25 3.02 6.57
C LEU A 139 -24.29 1.96 6.95
N GLU A 140 -23.87 0.73 7.21
CA GLU A 140 -24.72 -0.43 7.44
C GLU A 140 -24.17 -1.27 8.60
N PRO A 141 -24.58 -0.97 9.86
CA PRO A 141 -24.09 -1.69 11.04
C PRO A 141 -24.34 -3.19 11.00
N ALA A 142 -25.45 -3.61 10.38
CA ALA A 142 -25.85 -5.00 10.29
C ALA A 142 -25.25 -5.74 9.07
N CYS A 143 -24.22 -5.17 8.43
CA CYS A 143 -23.54 -5.81 7.30
C CYS A 143 -22.69 -7.00 7.77
N ILE A 144 -23.27 -8.20 7.70
CA ILE A 144 -22.61 -9.47 8.05
C ILE A 144 -21.26 -9.64 7.33
N GLN A 145 -21.21 -9.31 6.04
CA GLN A 145 -19.98 -9.46 5.24
C GLN A 145 -18.86 -8.56 5.73
N ALA A 146 -19.19 -7.35 6.19
CA ALA A 146 -18.21 -6.40 6.70
C ALA A 146 -17.61 -6.87 8.02
N LEU A 147 -18.45 -7.36 8.93
CA LEU A 147 -17.99 -7.93 10.21
C LEU A 147 -17.12 -9.17 9.98
N ASP A 148 -17.57 -10.10 9.13
CA ASP A 148 -16.82 -11.32 8.83
C ASP A 148 -15.46 -11.01 8.18
N THR A 149 -15.44 -10.09 7.22
CA THR A 149 -14.21 -9.65 6.55
C THR A 149 -13.26 -8.95 7.52
N ARG A 150 -13.77 -8.04 8.37
CA ARG A 150 -12.98 -7.30 9.36
C ARG A 150 -12.44 -8.23 10.45
N ALA A 151 -13.25 -9.14 10.98
CA ALA A 151 -12.81 -10.16 11.92
C ALA A 151 -11.69 -11.03 11.34
N SER A 152 -11.84 -11.48 10.08
CA SER A 152 -10.79 -12.24 9.39
C SER A 152 -9.48 -11.45 9.24
N LEU A 153 -9.54 -10.15 8.94
CA LEU A 153 -8.35 -9.30 8.85
C LEU A 153 -7.69 -9.10 10.22
N LEU A 154 -8.50 -8.83 11.24
CA LEU A 154 -8.03 -8.65 12.62
C LEU A 154 -7.38 -9.92 13.17
N GLU A 155 -7.93 -11.09 12.82
CA GLU A 155 -7.33 -12.39 13.12
C GLU A 155 -5.97 -12.58 12.43
N THR A 156 -5.84 -12.20 11.15
CA THR A 156 -4.55 -12.31 10.42
C THR A 156 -3.45 -11.46 11.04
N ILE A 157 -3.77 -10.28 11.57
CA ILE A 157 -2.82 -9.43 12.30
C ILE A 157 -2.72 -9.80 13.79
N ARG A 158 -3.40 -10.85 14.25
CA ARG A 158 -3.47 -11.28 15.66
C ARG A 158 -3.96 -10.20 16.63
N CYS A 159 -4.81 -9.28 16.15
CA CYS A 159 -5.56 -8.36 16.99
C CYS A 159 -6.81 -9.07 17.52
N LEU A 160 -6.59 -10.01 18.45
CA LEU A 160 -7.61 -10.92 18.94
C LEU A 160 -8.79 -10.24 19.67
N PRO A 161 -8.60 -9.21 20.51
CA PRO A 161 -9.72 -8.54 21.20
C PRO A 161 -10.72 -7.90 20.23
N ASP A 162 -10.22 -7.18 19.23
CA ASP A 162 -11.08 -6.52 18.24
C ASP A 162 -11.76 -7.57 17.33
N CYS A 163 -11.06 -8.65 16.98
CA CYS A 163 -11.65 -9.77 16.25
C CYS A 163 -12.80 -10.42 17.05
N LEU A 164 -12.60 -10.67 18.34
CA LEU A 164 -13.64 -11.21 19.22
C LEU A 164 -14.87 -10.31 19.27
N HIS A 165 -14.68 -8.99 19.35
CA HIS A 165 -15.77 -8.03 19.33
C HIS A 165 -16.63 -8.15 18.06
N ASP A 166 -15.99 -8.24 16.89
CA ASP A 166 -16.68 -8.41 15.61
C ASP A 166 -17.43 -9.73 15.51
N LEU A 167 -16.83 -10.83 15.99
CA LEU A 167 -17.46 -12.15 16.00
C LEU A 167 -18.65 -12.21 16.97
N GLU A 168 -18.55 -11.56 18.13
CA GLU A 168 -19.66 -11.45 19.08
C GLU A 168 -20.81 -10.62 18.49
N HIS A 169 -20.51 -9.51 17.81
CA HIS A 169 -21.51 -8.74 17.11
C HIS A 169 -22.18 -9.55 15.98
N LEU A 170 -21.40 -10.31 15.20
CA LEU A 170 -21.92 -11.22 14.20
C LEU A 170 -22.83 -12.30 14.80
N LYS A 171 -22.48 -12.82 15.99
CA LYS A 171 -23.30 -13.79 16.73
C LYS A 171 -24.65 -13.18 17.13
N LEU A 172 -24.65 -11.94 17.62
CA LEU A 172 -25.87 -11.21 17.95
C LEU A 172 -26.77 -11.01 16.72
N LEU A 173 -26.18 -10.65 15.57
CA LEU A 173 -26.94 -10.51 14.32
C LEU A 173 -27.57 -11.82 13.87
N TYR A 174 -26.84 -12.94 13.90
CA TYR A 174 -27.41 -14.24 13.57
C TYR A 174 -28.53 -14.65 14.52
N ASN A 175 -28.37 -14.38 15.82
CA ASN A 175 -29.44 -14.64 16.80
C ASN A 175 -30.68 -13.78 16.54
N SER A 176 -30.52 -12.50 16.21
CA SER A 176 -31.65 -11.63 15.82
C SER A 176 -32.33 -12.16 14.55
N ILE A 177 -31.58 -12.54 13.51
CA ILE A 177 -32.17 -13.10 12.29
C ILE A 177 -32.99 -14.36 12.57
N LEU A 178 -32.50 -15.25 13.43
CA LEU A 178 -33.22 -16.47 13.78
C LEU A 178 -34.51 -16.17 14.56
N ARG A 179 -34.48 -15.17 15.45
CA ARG A 179 -35.65 -14.71 16.22
C ARG A 179 -36.69 -14.03 15.35
N ASP A 180 -36.26 -13.03 14.57
CA ASP A 180 -37.14 -12.12 13.84
C ASP A 180 -37.56 -12.69 12.48
N ARG A 181 -36.87 -13.74 12.00
CA ARG A 181 -37.03 -14.34 10.66
C ARG A 181 -36.88 -13.34 9.52
N LYS A 182 -36.20 -12.21 9.78
CA LYS A 182 -35.95 -11.12 8.84
C LYS A 182 -34.46 -10.92 8.70
N LEU A 183 -34.00 -10.71 7.46
CA LEU A 183 -32.63 -10.36 7.19
C LEU A 183 -32.44 -8.84 7.33
N PRO A 184 -31.31 -8.34 7.87
CA PRO A 184 -31.11 -6.92 8.05
C PRO A 184 -31.04 -6.17 6.72
N GLY A 185 -31.73 -5.04 6.63
CA GLY A 185 -31.79 -4.21 5.42
C GLY A 185 -33.04 -4.46 4.56
N PRO A 186 -33.15 -3.78 3.42
CA PRO A 186 -34.34 -3.85 2.57
C PRO A 186 -34.58 -5.25 2.02
N ALA A 187 -35.85 -5.66 1.88
CA ALA A 187 -36.23 -6.99 1.42
C ALA A 187 -35.73 -7.34 0.01
N TRP A 188 -35.53 -6.33 -0.85
CA TRP A 188 -34.98 -6.50 -2.21
C TRP A 188 -33.46 -6.66 -2.24
N LYS A 189 -32.76 -6.42 -1.12
CA LYS A 189 -31.31 -6.55 -1.05
C LYS A 189 -30.93 -8.03 -1.05
N ARG A 190 -30.04 -8.44 -1.95
CA ARG A 190 -29.53 -9.82 -1.99
C ARG A 190 -28.53 -10.04 -0.86
N HIS A 191 -28.93 -10.78 0.18
CA HIS A 191 -28.01 -11.21 1.22
C HIS A 191 -27.16 -12.40 0.74
N LYS A 192 -25.86 -12.37 1.02
CA LYS A 192 -24.97 -13.51 0.73
C LYS A 192 -25.17 -14.71 1.67
N VAL A 193 -25.98 -14.57 2.72
CA VAL A 193 -26.24 -15.66 3.67
C VAL A 193 -27.68 -16.12 3.51
N ARG A 194 -27.86 -17.42 3.26
CA ARG A 194 -29.18 -18.06 3.24
C ARG A 194 -29.60 -18.43 4.66
N TYR A 195 -30.88 -18.25 4.98
CA TYR A 195 -31.41 -18.53 6.32
C TYR A 195 -31.08 -19.95 6.82
N ARG A 196 -31.17 -20.96 5.93
CA ARG A 196 -30.85 -22.36 6.24
C ARG A 196 -29.41 -22.59 6.71
N GLU A 197 -28.48 -21.73 6.32
CA GLU A 197 -27.05 -21.86 6.68
C GLU A 197 -26.73 -21.20 8.02
N ILE A 198 -27.64 -20.38 8.57
CA ILE A 198 -27.39 -19.57 9.77
C ILE A 198 -27.12 -20.43 11.00
N PRO A 199 -27.89 -21.49 11.31
CA PRO A 199 -27.61 -22.32 12.49
C PRO A 199 -26.23 -22.98 12.44
N GLY A 200 -25.81 -23.47 11.27
CA GLY A 200 -24.48 -24.06 11.08
C GLY A 200 -23.36 -23.02 11.26
N LYS A 201 -23.53 -21.83 10.65
CA LYS A 201 -22.59 -20.71 10.82
C LYS A 201 -22.52 -20.23 12.28
N LEU A 202 -23.64 -20.21 12.99
CA LEU A 202 -23.72 -19.82 14.40
C LEU A 202 -22.99 -20.83 15.31
N CYS A 203 -23.10 -22.13 15.03
CA CYS A 203 -22.37 -23.17 15.72
C CYS A 203 -20.86 -22.99 15.54
N ALA A 204 -20.39 -22.91 14.29
CA ALA A 204 -18.98 -22.67 13.96
C ALA A 204 -18.46 -21.36 14.60
N LEU A 205 -19.24 -20.29 14.53
CA LEU A 205 -18.92 -19.01 15.15
C LEU A 205 -18.77 -19.12 16.67
N THR A 206 -19.65 -19.87 17.33
CA THR A 206 -19.59 -20.05 18.79
C THR A 206 -18.34 -20.82 19.20
N THR A 207 -17.97 -21.87 18.46
CA THR A 207 -16.72 -22.62 18.71
C THR A 207 -15.50 -21.73 18.53
N LYS A 208 -15.47 -20.93 17.46
CA LYS A 208 -14.38 -19.98 17.18
C LYS A 208 -14.24 -18.91 18.25
N ILE A 209 -15.35 -18.35 18.74
CA ILE A 209 -15.34 -17.39 19.85
C ILE A 209 -14.76 -18.01 21.12
N GLN A 210 -15.13 -19.24 21.45
CA GLN A 210 -14.60 -19.94 22.64
C GLN A 210 -13.10 -20.19 22.53
N GLU A 211 -12.62 -20.61 21.36
CA GLU A 211 -11.20 -20.80 21.08
C GLU A 211 -10.41 -19.49 21.23
N LEU A 212 -10.88 -18.42 20.58
CA LEU A 212 -10.25 -17.10 20.67
C LEU A 212 -10.25 -16.56 22.12
N LYS A 213 -11.32 -16.79 22.89
CA LYS A 213 -11.36 -16.42 24.32
C LYS A 213 -10.29 -17.14 25.13
N LYS A 214 -10.06 -18.43 24.88
CA LYS A 214 -8.98 -19.19 25.53
C LYS A 214 -7.60 -18.63 25.17
N ARG A 215 -7.38 -18.29 23.90
CA ARG A 215 -6.12 -17.67 23.43
C ARG A 215 -5.88 -16.27 24.00
N VAL A 216 -6.94 -15.50 24.20
CA VAL A 216 -6.86 -14.21 24.90
C VAL A 216 -6.52 -14.42 26.37
N ALA A 217 -7.12 -15.41 27.03
CA ALA A 217 -6.84 -15.76 28.42
C ALA A 217 -5.42 -16.31 28.64
N SER A 218 -4.82 -16.98 27.65
CA SER A 218 -3.42 -17.43 27.70
C SER A 218 -2.39 -16.29 27.55
N GLY A 219 -2.83 -15.05 27.32
CA GLY A 219 -1.96 -13.87 27.26
C GLY A 219 -1.52 -13.46 25.85
N GLU A 220 -2.06 -14.04 24.77
CA GLU A 220 -1.68 -13.71 23.38
C GLU A 220 -2.09 -12.29 22.93
N THR A 221 -2.72 -11.49 23.80
CA THR A 221 -3.27 -10.16 23.48
C THR A 221 -2.24 -9.13 23.01
N ARG A 222 -0.97 -9.26 23.40
CA ARG A 222 0.09 -8.30 23.06
C ARG A 222 0.85 -8.63 21.76
N ASN A 223 0.57 -9.77 21.14
CA ASN A 223 1.33 -10.29 20.00
C ASN A 223 0.71 -9.92 18.63
N VAL A 224 0.38 -8.64 18.45
CA VAL A 224 -0.16 -8.12 17.18
C VAL A 224 0.95 -8.07 16.13
N ASP A 225 0.70 -8.59 14.93
CA ASP A 225 1.63 -8.49 13.80
C ASP A 225 1.49 -7.12 13.11
N TYR A 226 2.25 -6.15 13.63
CA TYR A 226 2.26 -4.78 13.10
C TYR A 226 2.91 -4.67 11.71
N TYR A 227 3.80 -5.60 11.35
CA TYR A 227 4.40 -5.65 10.02
C TYR A 227 3.32 -5.97 8.97
N ALA A 228 2.49 -6.98 9.23
CA ALA A 228 1.36 -7.32 8.38
C ALA A 228 0.32 -6.18 8.29
N LEU A 229 0.03 -5.51 9.41
CA LEU A 229 -0.89 -4.38 9.44
C LEU A 229 -0.43 -3.21 8.55
N ILE A 230 0.84 -2.81 8.66
CA ILE A 230 1.42 -1.69 7.90
C ILE A 230 1.71 -2.10 6.45
N GLY A 231 1.89 -3.40 6.19
CA GLY A 231 2.26 -3.95 4.89
C GLY A 231 3.77 -3.92 4.63
N LEU A 232 4.57 -4.11 5.67
CA LEU A 232 6.04 -4.14 5.61
C LEU A 232 6.57 -5.56 5.81
N ARG A 233 7.78 -5.82 5.31
CA ARG A 233 8.52 -7.05 5.61
C ARG A 233 9.25 -6.93 6.94
N ARG A 234 9.50 -8.05 7.61
CA ARG A 234 10.35 -8.10 8.82
C ARG A 234 11.78 -7.70 8.45
N GLY A 235 12.43 -6.90 9.30
CA GLY A 235 13.73 -6.29 9.01
C GLY A 235 13.69 -5.15 7.99
N CYS A 236 12.56 -4.45 7.88
CA CYS A 236 12.46 -3.25 7.04
C CYS A 236 13.37 -2.13 7.56
N SER A 237 13.86 -1.28 6.66
CA SER A 237 14.66 -0.12 7.06
C SER A 237 13.80 0.92 7.79
N ARG A 238 14.44 1.72 8.66
CA ARG A 238 13.79 2.86 9.33
C ARG A 238 13.09 3.80 8.34
N SER A 239 13.73 4.11 7.21
CA SER A 239 13.19 4.99 6.17
C SER A 239 11.94 4.43 5.48
N GLU A 240 11.83 3.10 5.35
CA GLU A 240 10.65 2.45 4.79
C GLU A 240 9.48 2.52 5.76
N LEU A 241 9.74 2.29 7.06
CA LEU A 241 8.75 2.41 8.11
C LEU A 241 8.19 3.83 8.19
N GLU A 242 9.06 4.85 8.22
CA GLU A 242 8.65 6.25 8.31
C GLU A 242 7.78 6.67 7.11
N ARG A 243 8.17 6.29 5.88
CA ARG A 243 7.37 6.56 4.67
C ARG A 243 6.02 5.85 4.70
N ALA A 244 5.97 4.58 5.06
CA ALA A 244 4.73 3.81 5.13
C ALA A 244 3.79 4.38 6.20
N HIS A 245 4.32 4.71 7.38
CA HIS A 245 3.56 5.33 8.45
C HIS A 245 3.00 6.70 8.04
N LEU A 246 3.81 7.56 7.41
CA LEU A 246 3.36 8.86 6.92
C LEU A 246 2.19 8.72 5.95
N LEU A 247 2.30 7.82 4.96
CA LEU A 247 1.24 7.57 3.99
C LEU A 247 -0.05 7.07 4.65
N LEU A 248 0.04 6.08 5.54
CA LEU A 248 -1.13 5.54 6.23
C LEU A 248 -1.78 6.58 7.15
N SER A 249 -0.97 7.33 7.91
CA SER A 249 -1.45 8.40 8.78
C SER A 249 -2.16 9.50 8.01
N LEU A 250 -1.64 9.92 6.85
CA LEU A 250 -2.29 10.93 5.99
C LEU A 250 -3.60 10.45 5.37
N ARG A 251 -3.70 9.15 5.07
CA ARG A 251 -4.91 8.54 4.48
C ARG A 251 -6.00 8.25 5.50
N HIS A 252 -5.62 7.81 6.70
CA HIS A 252 -6.55 7.32 7.72
C HIS A 252 -6.71 8.29 8.91
N LYS A 253 -6.42 9.59 8.72
CA LYS A 253 -6.73 10.60 9.74
C LYS A 253 -8.22 10.53 10.13
N PRO A 254 -8.54 10.56 11.43
CA PRO A 254 -9.92 10.50 11.90
C PRO A 254 -10.76 11.67 11.35
N ASP A 255 -10.17 12.84 11.13
CA ASP A 255 -10.88 14.01 10.59
C ASP A 255 -11.41 13.77 9.17
N LYS A 256 -10.65 13.03 8.35
CA LYS A 256 -11.05 12.68 6.98
C LYS A 256 -12.10 11.58 6.92
N SER A 257 -12.37 10.90 8.05
CA SER A 257 -13.30 9.77 8.10
C SER A 257 -14.74 10.17 7.77
N ILE A 258 -15.11 11.45 7.94
CA ILE A 258 -16.47 11.94 7.72
C ILE A 258 -16.69 12.35 6.26
N SER A 259 -15.63 12.63 5.50
CA SER A 259 -15.70 13.19 4.13
C SER A 259 -16.48 12.35 3.11
N PHE A 260 -16.77 11.07 3.41
CA PHE A 260 -17.59 10.26 2.52
C PHE A 260 -19.09 10.47 2.74
N VAL A 261 -19.49 10.95 3.92
CA VAL A 261 -20.89 11.17 4.30
C VAL A 261 -21.54 12.22 3.40
N GLU A 262 -20.81 13.26 2.99
CA GLU A 262 -21.26 14.29 2.05
C GLU A 262 -21.63 13.74 0.66
N ARG A 263 -21.12 12.55 0.31
CA ARG A 263 -21.37 11.88 -0.97
C ARG A 263 -22.46 10.81 -0.89
N CYS A 264 -23.03 10.60 0.29
CA CYS A 264 -24.07 9.61 0.51
C CYS A 264 -25.46 10.25 0.39
N GLU A 265 -26.28 9.70 -0.51
CA GLU A 265 -27.70 9.98 -0.54
C GLU A 265 -28.39 9.03 0.45
N PHE A 266 -28.85 9.58 1.57
CA PHE A 266 -29.59 8.85 2.60
C PHE A 266 -31.08 8.83 2.25
N ALA A 267 -31.70 7.64 2.30
CA ALA A 267 -33.10 7.47 1.92
C ALA A 267 -34.11 7.90 3.00
N ASN A 268 -33.67 7.99 4.26
CA ASN A 268 -34.49 8.33 5.44
C ASN A 268 -33.74 9.33 6.32
N ASP A 269 -34.43 9.90 7.32
CA ASP A 269 -33.86 10.60 8.50
C ASP A 269 -33.02 9.66 9.40
N THR A 270 -32.17 8.82 8.81
CA THR A 270 -31.07 8.22 9.57
C THR A 270 -30.23 9.35 10.13
N ASP A 271 -30.03 9.34 11.45
CA ASP A 271 -29.19 10.31 12.14
C ASP A 271 -27.83 10.37 11.46
N LEU A 272 -27.64 11.37 10.60
CA LEU A 272 -26.41 11.66 9.89
C LEU A 272 -25.25 11.71 10.89
N GLU A 273 -25.52 12.27 12.07
CA GLU A 273 -24.55 12.36 13.15
C GLU A 273 -24.16 10.99 13.71
N SER A 274 -25.10 10.05 13.84
CA SER A 274 -24.77 8.67 14.25
C SER A 274 -23.82 7.97 13.27
N VAL A 275 -23.96 8.24 11.97
CA VAL A 275 -23.07 7.70 10.92
C VAL A 275 -21.69 8.33 11.05
N LYS A 276 -21.64 9.66 11.22
CA LYS A 276 -20.39 10.40 11.42
C LYS A 276 -19.66 9.91 12.67
N ASP A 277 -20.36 9.71 13.78
CA ASP A 277 -19.76 9.29 15.04
C ASP A 277 -19.23 7.86 14.96
N ARG A 278 -19.98 6.93 14.36
CA ARG A 278 -19.49 5.58 14.08
C ARG A 278 -18.26 5.59 13.16
N ALA A 279 -18.24 6.44 12.13
CA ALA A 279 -17.10 6.60 11.25
C ALA A 279 -15.87 7.17 11.97
N LYS A 280 -16.03 8.25 12.75
CA LYS A 280 -14.97 8.87 13.56
C LYS A 280 -14.38 7.87 14.55
N MET A 281 -15.22 7.18 15.32
CA MET A 281 -14.78 6.23 16.34
C MET A 281 -14.00 5.07 15.74
N SER A 282 -14.53 4.45 14.68
CA SER A 282 -13.87 3.32 14.01
C SER A 282 -12.57 3.74 13.30
N ALA A 283 -12.52 4.95 12.72
CA ALA A 283 -11.29 5.50 12.15
C ALA A 283 -10.25 5.81 13.22
N LEU A 284 -10.66 6.34 14.38
CA LEU A 284 -9.77 6.62 15.50
C LEU A 284 -9.13 5.35 16.06
N LEU A 285 -9.90 4.26 16.18
CA LEU A 285 -9.38 2.95 16.62
C LEU A 285 -8.31 2.44 15.66
N LEU A 286 -8.57 2.47 14.34
CA LEU A 286 -7.58 2.08 13.33
C LEU A 286 -6.34 2.97 13.38
N TYR A 287 -6.52 4.28 13.51
CA TYR A 287 -5.42 5.24 13.58
C TYR A 287 -4.53 4.99 14.80
N ARG A 288 -5.11 4.74 15.98
CA ARG A 288 -4.36 4.36 17.20
C ARG A 288 -3.64 3.03 17.03
N LEU A 289 -4.25 2.05 16.38
CA LEU A 289 -3.61 0.77 16.09
C LEU A 289 -2.38 0.93 15.19
N LEU A 290 -2.48 1.79 14.17
CA LEU A 290 -1.37 2.14 13.28
C LEU A 290 -0.24 2.88 14.02
N GLN A 291 -0.58 3.82 14.90
CA GLN A 291 0.40 4.53 15.73
C GLN A 291 1.14 3.57 16.67
N LYS A 292 0.40 2.69 17.35
CA LYS A 292 0.99 1.65 18.20
C LYS A 292 1.91 0.72 17.40
N GLY A 293 1.50 0.36 16.19
CA GLY A 293 2.31 -0.45 15.29
C GLY A 293 3.60 0.25 14.87
N TYR A 294 3.54 1.53 14.52
CA TYR A 294 4.73 2.31 14.20
C TYR A 294 5.72 2.36 15.37
N SER A 295 5.26 2.70 16.58
CA SER A 295 6.16 2.78 17.75
C SER A 295 6.79 1.43 18.10
N ASN A 296 6.03 0.34 17.97
CA ASN A 296 6.53 -1.02 18.23
C ASN A 296 7.58 -1.44 17.19
N VAL A 297 7.27 -1.29 15.90
CA VAL A 297 8.20 -1.66 14.82
C VAL A 297 9.45 -0.79 14.86
N MET A 298 9.29 0.52 15.13
CA MET A 298 10.44 1.43 15.31
C MET A 298 11.33 0.97 16.45
N SER A 299 10.77 0.59 17.61
CA SER A 299 11.57 0.03 18.72
C SER A 299 12.36 -1.20 18.28
N THR A 300 11.71 -2.15 17.57
CA THR A 300 12.40 -3.36 17.11
C THR A 300 13.54 -3.06 16.13
N ILE A 301 13.36 -2.09 15.23
CA ILE A 301 14.42 -1.67 14.30
C ILE A 301 15.59 -1.05 15.07
N MET A 302 15.31 -0.18 16.06
CA MET A 302 16.35 0.44 16.87
C MET A 302 17.16 -0.58 17.68
N ASP A 303 16.48 -1.61 18.22
CA ASP A 303 17.13 -2.70 18.96
C ASP A 303 17.99 -3.57 18.03
N GLU A 304 17.52 -3.86 16.82
CA GLU A 304 18.27 -4.58 15.79
C GLU A 304 19.51 -3.79 15.33
N GLU A 305 19.38 -2.49 15.07
CA GLU A 305 20.50 -1.61 14.70
C GLU A 305 21.55 -1.52 15.82
N ALA A 306 21.11 -1.45 17.09
CA ALA A 306 21.99 -1.44 18.25
C ALA A 306 22.76 -2.77 18.39
N ALA A 307 22.08 -3.90 18.22
CA ALA A 307 22.68 -5.23 18.25
C ALA A 307 23.69 -5.42 17.11
N GLU A 308 23.38 -4.94 15.90
CA GLU A 308 24.31 -4.98 14.78
C GLU A 308 25.55 -4.11 15.02
N LYS A 309 25.38 -2.92 15.60
CA LYS A 309 26.50 -2.05 15.99
C LYS A 309 27.39 -2.71 17.05
N GLN A 310 26.81 -3.42 18.02
CA GLN A 310 27.56 -4.18 19.02
C GLN A 310 28.33 -5.34 18.38
N ARG A 311 27.71 -6.09 17.45
CA ARG A 311 28.39 -7.17 16.71
C ARG A 311 29.56 -6.65 15.88
N LYS A 312 29.41 -5.50 15.20
CA LYS A 312 30.49 -4.85 14.44
C LYS A 312 31.65 -4.42 15.36
N LYS A 313 31.35 -3.86 16.54
CA LYS A 313 32.36 -3.52 17.54
C LYS A 313 33.11 -4.76 18.07
N ALA A 314 32.39 -5.83 18.39
CA ALA A 314 32.99 -7.09 18.84
C ALA A 314 33.88 -7.73 17.76
N ALA A 315 33.43 -7.73 16.50
CA ALA A 315 34.22 -8.22 15.38
C ALA A 315 35.49 -7.38 15.14
N ALA A 316 35.39 -6.04 15.24
CA ALA A 316 36.55 -5.15 15.13
C ALA A 316 37.54 -5.37 16.28
N ALA A 317 37.06 -5.56 17.51
CA ALA A 317 37.91 -5.88 18.66
C ALA A 317 38.60 -7.26 18.49
N ALA A 318 37.88 -8.26 17.98
CA ALA A 318 38.46 -9.58 17.69
C ALA A 318 39.53 -9.53 16.60
N LEU A 319 39.31 -8.75 15.53
CA LEU A 319 40.32 -8.50 14.49
C LEU A 319 41.56 -7.81 15.05
N GLN A 320 41.39 -6.78 15.90
CA GLN A 320 42.52 -6.11 16.55
C GLN A 320 43.30 -7.06 17.48
N ALA A 321 42.61 -7.89 18.25
CA ALA A 321 43.24 -8.89 19.11
C ALA A 321 44.02 -9.95 18.28
N ALA A 322 43.48 -10.37 17.14
CA ALA A 322 44.15 -11.29 16.22
C ALA A 322 45.42 -10.67 15.60
N ILE A 323 45.38 -9.39 15.22
CA ILE A 323 46.55 -8.67 14.70
C ILE A 323 47.63 -8.54 15.79
N GLN A 324 47.26 -8.22 17.04
CA GLN A 324 48.21 -8.15 18.15
C GLN A 324 48.87 -9.49 18.46
N THR A 325 48.12 -10.60 18.42
CA THR A 325 48.68 -11.95 18.62
C THR A 325 49.62 -12.39 17.49
N GLN A 326 49.37 -11.97 16.25
CA GLN A 326 50.30 -12.19 15.14
C GLN A 326 51.58 -11.34 15.26
N GLN A 327 51.49 -10.12 15.78
CA GLN A 327 52.68 -9.28 16.01
C GLN A 327 53.54 -9.78 17.18
N THR A 328 52.94 -10.26 18.29
CA THR A 328 53.71 -10.85 19.39
C THR A 328 54.37 -12.17 19.00
N THR A 329 53.72 -13.01 18.18
CA THR A 329 54.37 -14.23 17.65
C THR A 329 55.50 -13.93 16.67
N GLN A 330 55.40 -12.90 15.83
CA GLN A 330 56.52 -12.47 14.98
C GLN A 330 57.68 -11.82 15.75
N ASN A 331 57.40 -11.12 16.86
CA ASN A 331 58.45 -10.54 17.71
C ASN A 331 59.13 -11.59 18.61
N ALA A 332 58.40 -12.60 19.08
CA ALA A 332 58.98 -13.71 19.85
C ALA A 332 59.95 -14.59 19.02
N ILE A 333 59.76 -14.66 17.70
CA ILE A 333 60.71 -15.32 16.78
C ILE A 333 62.00 -14.48 16.57
N LYS A 334 61.98 -13.17 16.88
CA LYS A 334 63.16 -12.29 16.78
C LYS A 334 63.99 -12.16 18.06
N GLU A 335 63.44 -12.52 19.24
CA GLU A 335 64.15 -12.39 20.53
C GLU A 335 64.80 -13.68 21.06
N SER A 336 64.74 -14.79 20.31
CA SER A 336 65.49 -16.02 20.63
C SER A 336 66.73 -16.15 19.75
N ASN A 337 67.79 -15.41 20.09
CA ASN A 337 69.18 -15.75 19.72
C ASN A 337 70.20 -14.94 20.54
N PRO A 338 71.06 -15.59 21.33
CA PRO A 338 72.42 -15.12 21.58
C PRO A 338 73.47 -16.01 20.88
N SER A 339 74.46 -15.33 20.27
CA SER A 339 75.75 -15.74 19.65
C SER A 339 76.57 -16.79 20.46
N ALA A 340 77.54 -17.59 19.96
CA ALA A 340 78.48 -17.61 18.82
C ALA A 340 78.94 -19.10 18.60
N VAL A 341 79.57 -19.56 17.49
CA VAL A 341 80.99 -19.43 17.09
C VAL A 341 81.21 -20.07 15.69
N GLU A 342 82.19 -19.52 14.96
CA GLU A 342 82.80 -19.80 13.64
C GLU A 342 83.13 -21.30 13.33
N ILE A 343 83.27 -21.76 12.07
CA ILE A 343 84.47 -21.59 11.20
C ILE A 343 84.20 -21.99 9.71
N SER A 344 84.91 -21.27 8.81
CA SER A 344 85.36 -21.56 7.43
C SER A 344 84.54 -21.08 6.21
N GLY A 345 85.04 -20.00 5.57
CA GLY A 345 84.69 -19.50 4.22
C GLY A 345 85.48 -20.20 3.10
N PRO A 346 85.94 -19.50 2.03
CA PRO A 346 85.59 -18.17 1.51
C PRO A 346 85.21 -18.18 -0.01
N ASN A 347 84.56 -17.14 -0.52
CA ASN A 347 85.15 -16.25 -1.55
C ASN A 347 84.19 -15.16 -2.05
N ARG A 348 84.81 -14.01 -2.31
CA ARG A 348 84.28 -12.73 -2.82
C ARG A 348 83.85 -12.82 -4.29
N ILE A 349 82.93 -11.95 -4.71
CA ILE A 349 83.16 -10.80 -5.60
C ILE A 349 81.88 -9.93 -5.71
N ASN A 350 82.09 -8.61 -5.64
CA ASN A 350 81.12 -7.52 -5.73
C ASN A 350 80.60 -7.26 -7.16
N SER A 351 79.42 -6.62 -7.24
CA SER A 351 79.06 -5.43 -8.08
C SER A 351 77.56 -5.50 -8.42
N SER A 352 76.69 -4.67 -7.84
CA SER A 352 76.36 -3.28 -8.21
C SER A 352 75.94 -3.10 -9.67
N GLU A 353 74.63 -2.95 -9.92
CA GLU A 353 74.14 -2.01 -10.94
C GLU A 353 72.72 -1.51 -10.65
N ASN A 354 72.61 -0.19 -10.56
CA ASN A 354 71.41 0.64 -10.53
C ASN A 354 71.00 0.99 -11.96
N LYS A 355 69.68 1.02 -12.24
CA LYS A 355 68.96 1.98 -13.13
C LYS A 355 67.47 1.56 -13.15
N VAL A 356 66.52 2.27 -12.54
CA VAL A 356 65.95 3.62 -12.79
C VAL A 356 65.17 3.72 -14.11
N ALA A 357 63.83 3.76 -13.98
CA ALA A 357 62.88 4.77 -14.52
C ALA A 357 61.47 4.31 -14.10
N SER A 358 60.72 4.88 -13.14
CA SER A 358 60.20 6.25 -12.94
C SER A 358 59.39 6.82 -14.10
N ALA A 359 58.06 6.82 -13.94
CA ALA A 359 57.20 7.94 -14.37
C ALA A 359 55.93 7.95 -13.51
N SER A 360 55.99 8.79 -12.48
CA SER A 360 54.85 9.29 -11.71
C SER A 360 54.18 10.45 -12.45
N SER A 361 52.85 10.55 -12.36
CA SER A 361 52.20 11.87 -12.24
C SER A 361 50.85 11.69 -11.55
N GLY A 362 50.76 12.19 -10.33
CA GLY A 362 49.50 12.36 -9.63
C GLY A 362 48.81 13.65 -10.06
N SER A 363 47.48 13.66 -10.01
CA SER A 363 46.72 14.86 -9.66
C SER A 363 45.47 14.43 -8.89
N ASN A 364 45.37 14.92 -7.65
CA ASN A 364 44.15 14.93 -6.84
C ASN A 364 43.05 15.72 -7.55
N THR A 365 41.83 15.17 -7.65
CA THR A 365 40.56 15.89 -7.44
C THR A 365 39.38 14.93 -7.28
N ALA A 366 38.69 15.05 -6.15
CA ALA A 366 37.26 14.78 -5.89
C ALA A 366 36.64 13.43 -6.33
N SER A 367 36.50 12.51 -5.37
CA SER A 367 35.59 11.36 -5.47
C SER A 367 34.12 11.81 -5.38
N VAL A 368 33.50 12.08 -6.53
CA VAL A 368 32.04 12.26 -6.63
C VAL A 368 31.38 10.90 -6.78
N PHE A 369 30.47 10.57 -5.86
CA PHE A 369 29.60 9.40 -5.92
C PHE A 369 28.77 9.43 -7.21
N GLN A 370 29.10 8.57 -8.17
CA GLN A 370 28.30 8.42 -9.38
C GLN A 370 27.17 7.43 -9.12
N GLY A 371 25.98 7.96 -8.84
CA GLY A 371 24.77 7.18 -8.60
C GLY A 371 24.37 6.33 -9.81
N VAL A 372 23.66 5.24 -9.55
CA VAL A 372 23.20 4.21 -10.51
C VAL A 372 22.56 4.82 -11.77
N PHE A 373 21.88 5.96 -11.62
CA PHE A 373 21.24 6.71 -12.70
C PHE A 373 22.19 7.18 -13.82
N CYS A 374 23.42 7.56 -13.48
CA CYS A 374 24.40 8.02 -14.48
C CYS A 374 25.01 6.86 -15.28
N ARG A 375 25.01 5.66 -14.71
CA ARG A 375 25.50 4.44 -15.36
C ARG A 375 24.50 3.93 -16.41
N ASP A 376 23.21 4.08 -16.13
CA ASP A 376 22.13 3.70 -17.04
C ASP A 376 22.02 4.63 -18.25
N LEU A 377 22.27 5.93 -18.09
CA LEU A 377 22.34 6.89 -19.20
C LEU A 377 23.51 6.62 -20.16
N ALA A 378 24.68 6.21 -19.63
CA ALA A 378 25.82 5.79 -20.45
C ALA A 378 25.55 4.47 -21.19
N ALA A 379 24.82 3.54 -20.56
CA ALA A 379 24.40 2.29 -21.20
C ALA A 379 23.38 2.54 -22.32
N VAL A 380 22.41 3.45 -22.12
CA VAL A 380 21.45 3.85 -23.16
C VAL A 380 22.14 4.59 -24.31
N GLY A 381 23.13 5.44 -24.04
CA GLY A 381 23.95 6.09 -25.07
C GLY A 381 24.72 5.09 -25.94
N ASN A 382 25.30 4.04 -25.33
CA ASN A 382 26.01 2.98 -26.05
C ASN A 382 25.08 2.03 -26.83
N LEU A 383 23.85 1.82 -26.36
CA LEU A 383 22.83 1.05 -27.09
C LEU A 383 22.31 1.79 -28.32
N LEU A 384 22.21 3.13 -28.25
CA LEU A 384 21.78 3.95 -29.38
C LEU A 384 22.85 4.09 -30.47
N SER A 385 24.14 4.01 -30.12
CA SER A 385 25.24 4.04 -31.10
C SER A 385 25.40 2.73 -31.88
N GLN A 386 25.01 1.58 -31.30
CA GLN A 386 25.00 0.28 -32.00
C GLN A 386 23.84 0.12 -33.00
N ALA A 387 22.79 0.95 -32.91
CA ALA A 387 21.60 0.89 -33.78
C ALA A 387 21.69 1.76 -35.05
N GLY A 388 22.87 2.24 -35.43
CA GLY A 388 23.10 2.92 -36.71
C GLY A 388 22.66 4.39 -36.79
N PHE A 389 22.35 5.05 -35.66
CA PHE A 389 22.06 6.48 -35.63
C PHE A 389 23.34 7.31 -35.39
N ASN A 390 24.05 7.65 -36.48
CA ASN A 390 25.23 8.52 -36.45
C ASN A 390 24.87 10.02 -36.30
N ARG A 391 24.31 10.44 -35.16
CA ARG A 391 24.39 11.85 -34.72
C ARG A 391 24.56 11.95 -33.21
N PRO A 392 25.58 12.68 -32.70
CA PRO A 392 25.72 12.92 -31.27
C PRO A 392 24.62 13.86 -30.79
N LEU A 393 23.76 13.39 -29.88
CA LEU A 393 22.82 14.24 -29.14
C LEU A 393 23.60 15.03 -28.08
N ALA A 394 23.79 16.33 -28.32
CA ALA A 394 24.31 17.24 -27.31
C ALA A 394 23.22 17.53 -26.25
N VAL A 395 23.29 16.85 -25.12
CA VAL A 395 22.43 17.16 -23.96
C VAL A 395 23.11 18.29 -23.18
N LYS A 396 22.55 19.50 -23.23
CA LYS A 396 22.98 20.61 -22.37
C LYS A 396 22.56 20.30 -20.93
N PHE A 397 23.54 20.14 -20.04
CA PHE A 397 23.33 20.01 -18.60
C PHE A 397 23.04 21.38 -17.99
N GLU A 398 21.79 21.81 -18.04
CA GLU A 398 21.30 22.95 -17.25
C GLU A 398 20.04 22.49 -16.51
N ALA A 399 20.24 21.89 -15.33
CA ALA A 399 19.31 21.91 -14.18
C ALA A 399 19.78 20.86 -13.14
N LEU A 400 20.87 21.15 -12.44
CA LEU A 400 21.20 20.50 -11.18
C LEU A 400 21.71 21.54 -10.18
N SER A 401 20.78 22.27 -9.57
CA SER A 401 20.97 22.83 -8.23
C SER A 401 19.61 23.00 -7.54
N CYS A 402 19.37 22.11 -6.56
CA CYS A 402 18.56 22.19 -5.34
C CYS A 402 17.92 20.84 -5.04
#